data_AF-A0A950S3C0-F1
#
_entry.id   AF-A0A950S3C0-F1
#
_cell.length_a   1.000
_cell.length_b   1.000
_cell.length_c   1.000
_cell.angle_alpha   90.00
_cell.angle_beta   90.00
_cell.angle_gamma   90.00
#
_symmetry.space_group_name_H-M   'P 1'
#
loop_
_entity.id
_entity.type
_entity.pdbx_description
1 polymer ?
#
loop_
_entity_poly.entity_id
_entity_poly.type
_entity_poly.pdbx_seq_one_letter_code
_entity_poly.pdbx_strand_id
1 'polypeptide(L)'
;MPNDPISGDRALSRRRFLILSGVVATAGVLQACSSGGTTSPSQPAPAATSAGAAGAAPTSQPAAAATSAPAAAGNAAPGTPSNKSGTLNVWTGYPELEPMYKTAAQTFNQTYPKVDVQVLSATLREMEQKLSTAVSTGQGPEVYDIGPNIIVKFIDGNLADPLPSDVDQSVRSGIYSQFILDYLTYNGKLYGIPLLDGGRDGLYYNKAMFRDAGLDPEKPPTT
;
A
#
# COMPACT_ATOMS: atom_id res chain seq x y z
N MET A 1 -7.88 -46.32 1.83
CA MET A 1 -9.04 -45.99 0.98
C MET A 1 -9.44 -44.55 1.25
N PRO A 2 -9.77 -43.76 0.22
CA PRO A 2 -9.02 -43.53 -1.02
C PRO A 2 -8.11 -42.29 -0.91
N ASN A 3 -7.22 -42.11 -1.89
CA ASN A 3 -6.49 -40.86 -2.14
C ASN A 3 -7.43 -39.90 -2.89
N ASP A 4 -7.51 -38.63 -2.50
CA ASP A 4 -8.07 -37.57 -3.35
C ASP A 4 -7.00 -36.47 -3.59
N PRO A 5 -6.59 -36.22 -4.85
CA PRO A 5 -5.66 -35.15 -5.16
C PRO A 5 -6.39 -33.81 -5.18
N ILE A 6 -5.97 -32.85 -4.34
CA ILE A 6 -6.53 -31.49 -4.37
C ILE A 6 -5.97 -30.72 -5.58
N SER A 7 -6.56 -31.00 -6.75
CA SER A 7 -6.63 -30.08 -7.88
C SER A 7 -7.97 -29.36 -7.80
N GLY A 8 -7.97 -28.02 -7.87
CA GLY A 8 -9.20 -27.24 -7.81
C GLY A 8 -8.94 -25.75 -7.63
N ASP A 9 -9.38 -24.96 -8.61
CA ASP A 9 -9.25 -23.51 -8.67
C ASP A 9 -9.66 -22.79 -7.38
N ARG A 10 -8.68 -22.35 -6.60
CA ARG A 10 -8.88 -21.36 -5.55
C ARG A 10 -8.67 -19.96 -6.13
N ALA A 11 -9.69 -19.45 -6.80
CA ALA A 11 -9.86 -18.02 -7.00
C ALA A 11 -9.79 -17.31 -5.63
N LEU A 12 -9.12 -16.17 -5.56
CA LEU A 12 -9.01 -15.40 -4.31
C LEU A 12 -10.37 -14.78 -3.95
N SER A 13 -10.57 -14.55 -2.65
CA SER A 13 -11.87 -14.32 -2.03
C SER A 13 -12.64 -13.14 -2.61
N ARG A 14 -13.90 -13.39 -2.98
CA ARG A 14 -15.02 -12.54 -2.54
C ARG A 14 -15.70 -13.32 -1.43
N ARG A 15 -16.14 -12.69 -0.32
CA ARG A 15 -16.88 -13.38 0.79
C ARG A 15 -17.92 -14.33 0.18
N ARG A 16 -17.70 -15.64 0.33
CA ARG A 16 -17.99 -16.63 -0.74
C ARG A 16 -19.42 -16.60 -1.27
N PHE A 17 -19.55 -15.96 -2.45
CA PHE A 17 -20.65 -16.03 -3.43
C PHE A 17 -22.06 -15.60 -2.96
N LEU A 18 -22.50 -15.89 -1.75
CA LEU A 18 -23.90 -15.73 -1.32
C LEU A 18 -24.02 -15.41 0.18
N ILE A 19 -24.41 -14.17 0.50
CA ILE A 19 -25.65 -14.04 1.30
C ILE A 19 -26.76 -14.19 0.27
N LEU A 20 -27.47 -15.31 0.31
CA LEU A 20 -28.48 -15.66 -0.69
C LEU A 20 -29.64 -14.64 -0.70
N SER A 21 -30.17 -14.41 -1.91
CA SER A 21 -31.53 -13.93 -2.17
C SER A 21 -31.87 -12.48 -1.78
N GLY A 22 -32.00 -11.61 -2.79
CA GLY A 22 -32.42 -10.22 -2.61
C GLY A 22 -32.78 -9.50 -3.92
N VAL A 23 -33.64 -10.11 -4.75
CA VAL A 23 -34.14 -9.49 -5.99
C VAL A 23 -35.18 -8.41 -5.67
N VAL A 24 -34.97 -7.18 -6.14
CA VAL A 24 -35.99 -6.34 -6.83
C VAL A 24 -35.25 -5.37 -7.77
N ALA A 25 -35.75 -5.22 -9.00
CA ALA A 25 -35.28 -4.23 -9.97
C ALA A 25 -36.22 -3.03 -10.05
N THR A 26 -35.72 -1.87 -10.49
CA THR A 26 -36.43 -1.00 -11.45
C THR A 26 -35.49 0.03 -12.08
N ALA A 27 -35.85 0.48 -13.29
CA ALA A 27 -35.07 1.40 -14.12
C ALA A 27 -35.45 2.88 -13.89
N GLY A 28 -34.64 3.80 -14.40
CA GLY A 28 -34.92 5.25 -14.37
C GLY A 28 -33.90 6.09 -15.12
N VAL A 29 -33.94 6.07 -16.46
CA VAL A 29 -33.28 7.09 -17.29
C VAL A 29 -34.21 8.29 -17.42
N LEU A 30 -33.74 9.50 -17.12
CA LEU A 30 -34.36 10.72 -17.64
C LEU A 30 -33.32 11.85 -17.75
N GLN A 31 -33.09 12.33 -18.97
CA GLN A 31 -32.35 13.56 -19.25
C GLN A 31 -33.32 14.75 -19.31
N ALA A 32 -32.88 15.92 -18.85
CA ALA A 32 -33.53 17.19 -19.14
C ALA A 32 -32.49 18.31 -19.32
N CYS A 33 -32.68 19.11 -20.36
CA CYS A 33 -31.91 20.33 -20.68
C CYS A 33 -32.56 21.56 -19.94
N SER A 34 -32.13 22.82 -20.04
CA SER A 34 -31.15 23.51 -20.91
C SER A 34 -30.73 24.89 -20.35
N SER A 35 -29.66 25.45 -20.96
CA SER A 35 -29.51 26.86 -21.41
C SER A 35 -29.44 28.07 -20.44
N GLY A 36 -28.34 28.83 -20.58
CA GLY A 36 -28.23 30.29 -20.34
C GLY A 36 -26.96 30.67 -19.57
N GLY A 37 -26.02 31.48 -20.06
CA GLY A 37 -25.83 32.08 -21.39
C GLY A 37 -24.46 32.79 -21.49
N THR A 38 -23.97 32.98 -22.72
CA THR A 38 -22.88 33.88 -23.23
C THR A 38 -22.22 34.89 -22.25
N THR A 39 -20.90 35.17 -22.28
CA THR A 39 -20.12 35.62 -23.47
C THR A 39 -18.59 35.36 -23.43
N SER A 40 -18.04 35.10 -24.63
CA SER A 40 -16.66 35.22 -25.19
C SER A 40 -15.71 36.32 -24.65
N PRO A 41 -14.42 36.40 -25.09
CA PRO A 41 -13.63 35.54 -26.01
C PRO A 41 -12.40 34.91 -25.26
N SER A 42 -11.27 34.45 -25.83
CA SER A 42 -10.70 34.43 -27.20
C SER A 42 -9.72 33.25 -27.44
N GLN A 43 -9.06 33.25 -28.61
CA GLN A 43 -7.87 32.47 -29.01
C GLN A 43 -6.96 33.44 -29.82
N PRO A 44 -5.65 33.17 -30.06
CA PRO A 44 -5.25 32.26 -31.13
C PRO A 44 -3.99 31.39 -30.84
N ALA A 45 -3.70 30.45 -31.73
CA ALA A 45 -2.47 29.62 -31.75
C ALA A 45 -1.26 30.37 -32.37
N PRO A 46 -0.08 29.73 -32.42
CA PRO A 46 0.46 29.36 -33.74
C PRO A 46 1.12 27.96 -33.81
N ALA A 47 1.61 27.61 -35.00
CA ALA A 47 2.11 26.28 -35.39
C ALA A 47 3.64 26.22 -35.63
N ALA A 48 4.15 24.97 -35.80
CA ALA A 48 5.34 24.48 -36.55
C ALA A 48 6.56 25.42 -36.84
N THR A 49 7.81 24.95 -36.88
CA THR A 49 8.38 24.08 -37.95
C THR A 49 9.89 23.79 -37.70
N SER A 50 10.42 22.62 -38.11
CA SER A 50 11.86 22.30 -38.49
C SER A 50 13.03 22.59 -37.52
N ALA A 51 14.23 21.96 -37.60
CA ALA A 51 14.77 20.71 -38.18
C ALA A 51 16.26 20.61 -37.78
N GLY A 52 16.94 19.48 -38.06
CA GLY A 52 18.42 19.42 -38.11
C GLY A 52 19.06 18.34 -37.22
N ALA A 53 20.08 17.66 -37.74
CA ALA A 53 20.69 16.47 -37.14
C ALA A 53 22.21 16.60 -36.99
N ALA A 54 22.80 15.84 -36.05
CA ALA A 54 24.13 15.22 -36.14
C ALA A 54 24.34 14.32 -34.89
N GLY A 55 25.14 13.25 -35.01
CA GLY A 55 25.43 12.34 -33.90
C GLY A 55 26.93 12.16 -33.64
N ALA A 56 27.26 11.48 -32.54
CA ALA A 56 28.58 10.89 -32.29
C ALA A 56 28.45 9.69 -31.33
N ALA A 57 29.30 8.69 -31.52
CA ALA A 57 29.33 7.43 -30.75
C ALA A 57 30.38 7.50 -29.60
N PRO A 58 30.48 6.49 -28.71
CA PRO A 58 30.98 6.67 -27.35
C PRO A 58 32.50 6.53 -27.17
N THR A 59 33.00 6.98 -26.02
CA THR A 59 34.33 6.64 -25.49
C THR A 59 34.21 5.98 -24.11
N SER A 60 35.09 5.02 -23.85
CA SER A 60 35.08 4.15 -22.67
C SER A 60 36.40 4.26 -21.89
N GLN A 61 36.34 4.27 -20.55
CA GLN A 61 37.47 3.96 -19.66
C GLN A 61 36.95 3.61 -18.23
N PRO A 62 37.75 3.01 -17.34
CA PRO A 62 37.32 1.76 -16.70
C PRO A 62 36.98 1.88 -15.20
N ALA A 63 36.47 0.77 -14.66
CA ALA A 63 36.00 0.63 -13.29
C ALA A 63 37.09 0.84 -12.21
N ALA A 64 36.66 1.43 -11.09
CA ALA A 64 37.30 1.26 -9.79
C ALA A 64 36.34 0.44 -8.89
N ALA A 65 36.83 -0.65 -8.31
CA ALA A 65 36.04 -1.49 -7.42
C ALA A 65 35.98 -0.89 -6.00
N ALA A 66 34.78 -0.83 -5.43
CA ALA A 66 34.57 -0.51 -4.02
C ALA A 66 33.60 -1.53 -3.40
N THR A 67 34.19 -2.38 -2.56
CA THR A 67 33.65 -3.27 -1.53
C THR A 67 32.12 -3.26 -1.32
N SER A 68 31.48 -4.41 -1.55
CA SER A 68 30.06 -4.64 -1.28
C SER A 68 29.74 -4.61 0.22
N ALA A 69 28.91 -3.66 0.64
CA ALA A 69 28.19 -3.73 1.91
C ALA A 69 27.13 -4.85 1.86
N PRO A 70 26.66 -5.38 3.00
CA PRO A 70 25.68 -6.47 3.01
C PRO A 70 24.37 -6.05 2.32
N ALA A 71 23.90 -6.87 1.39
CA ALA A 71 22.63 -6.63 0.72
C ALA A 71 21.46 -6.72 1.72
N ALA A 72 20.71 -5.63 1.86
CA ALA A 72 19.41 -5.67 2.52
C ALA A 72 18.43 -6.52 1.70
N ALA A 73 17.53 -7.21 2.42
CA ALA A 73 16.34 -7.94 1.94
C ALA A 73 16.28 -8.27 0.44
N GLY A 74 16.54 -9.54 0.09
CA GLY A 74 16.62 -9.96 -1.30
C GLY A 74 15.36 -9.68 -2.12
N ASN A 75 15.55 -9.09 -3.30
CA ASN A 75 14.54 -9.11 -4.36
C ASN A 75 14.19 -10.57 -4.66
N ALA A 76 12.96 -10.97 -4.32
CA ALA A 76 12.40 -12.22 -4.82
C ALA A 76 12.39 -12.16 -6.35
N ALA A 77 12.95 -13.17 -7.01
CA ALA A 77 12.87 -13.28 -8.46
C ALA A 77 11.39 -13.36 -8.89
N PRO A 78 11.00 -12.81 -10.06
CA PRO A 78 9.62 -12.86 -10.52
C PRO A 78 9.09 -14.30 -10.55
N GLY A 79 8.01 -14.55 -9.82
CA GLY A 79 7.36 -15.85 -9.80
C GLY A 79 6.73 -16.19 -11.15
N THR A 80 6.58 -17.49 -11.44
CA THR A 80 5.91 -17.95 -12.67
C THR A 80 4.50 -17.34 -12.78
N PRO A 81 4.11 -16.77 -13.94
CA PRO A 81 2.80 -16.15 -14.12
C PRO A 81 1.63 -17.06 -13.74
N SER A 82 0.75 -16.54 -12.91
CA SER A 82 -0.41 -17.22 -12.34
C SER A 82 -1.71 -16.76 -13.01
N ASN A 83 -2.69 -17.67 -13.12
CA ASN A 83 -3.96 -17.40 -13.81
C ASN A 83 -5.02 -16.71 -12.94
N LYS A 84 -4.68 -16.26 -11.72
CA LYS A 84 -5.61 -15.54 -10.84
C LYS A 84 -5.98 -14.17 -11.42
N SER A 85 -7.23 -13.77 -11.27
CA SER A 85 -7.75 -12.49 -11.74
C SER A 85 -8.69 -11.84 -10.72
N GLY A 86 -8.91 -10.54 -10.87
CA GLY A 86 -9.76 -9.72 -9.99
C GLY A 86 -9.20 -8.33 -9.78
N THR A 87 -9.86 -7.53 -8.95
CA THR A 87 -9.35 -6.24 -8.47
C THR A 87 -8.87 -6.42 -7.03
N LEU A 88 -7.72 -5.83 -6.69
CA LEU A 88 -7.18 -5.76 -5.34
C LEU A 88 -7.09 -4.29 -4.92
N ASN A 89 -7.92 -3.87 -3.97
CA ASN A 89 -7.92 -2.50 -3.48
C ASN A 89 -6.92 -2.36 -2.34
N VAL A 90 -5.95 -1.48 -2.51
CA VAL A 90 -4.95 -1.11 -1.51
C VAL A 90 -5.17 0.34 -1.12
N TRP A 91 -5.43 0.59 0.15
CA TRP A 91 -5.74 1.93 0.65
C TRP A 91 -4.64 2.38 1.64
N THR A 92 -4.21 3.65 1.58
CA THR A 92 -3.25 4.21 2.54
C THR A 92 -3.58 5.65 2.94
N GLY A 93 -3.37 5.97 4.22
CA GLY A 93 -3.45 7.32 4.78
C GLY A 93 -2.22 8.22 4.54
N TYR A 94 -1.23 7.70 3.82
CA TYR A 94 0.06 8.35 3.56
C TYR A 94 0.28 8.51 2.04
N PRO A 95 -0.17 9.62 1.41
CA PRO A 95 -0.03 9.84 -0.02
C PRO A 95 1.41 9.75 -0.53
N GLU A 96 2.39 10.07 0.32
CA GLU A 96 3.82 9.92 0.06
C GLU A 96 4.27 8.46 -0.16
N LEU A 97 3.50 7.47 0.33
CA LEU A 97 3.75 6.04 0.10
C LEU A 97 3.08 5.50 -1.17
N GLU A 98 2.20 6.25 -1.82
CA GLU A 98 1.51 5.81 -3.05
C GLU A 98 2.49 5.35 -4.17
N PRO A 99 3.65 6.00 -4.42
CA PRO A 99 4.63 5.52 -5.40
C PRO A 99 5.22 4.16 -5.03
N MET A 100 5.41 3.87 -3.74
CA MET A 100 5.90 2.58 -3.25
C MET A 100 4.84 1.49 -3.52
N TYR A 101 3.58 1.74 -3.18
CA TYR A 101 2.48 0.81 -3.48
C TYR A 101 2.30 0.57 -4.99
N LYS A 102 2.46 1.60 -5.84
CA LYS A 102 2.44 1.45 -7.30
C LYS A 102 3.61 0.60 -7.83
N THR A 103 4.80 0.73 -7.25
CA THR A 103 5.96 -0.11 -7.60
C THR A 103 5.78 -1.56 -7.14
N ALA A 104 5.22 -1.77 -5.95
CA ALA A 104 4.87 -3.10 -5.45
C ALA A 104 3.80 -3.76 -6.34
N ALA A 105 2.76 -3.02 -6.74
CA ALA A 105 1.74 -3.47 -7.68
C ALA A 105 2.33 -3.88 -9.04
N GLN A 106 3.24 -3.08 -9.62
CA GLN A 106 3.93 -3.43 -10.87
C GLN A 106 4.72 -4.74 -10.75
N THR A 107 5.41 -4.95 -9.62
CA THR A 107 6.17 -6.18 -9.35
C THR A 107 5.22 -7.37 -9.19
N PHE A 108 4.15 -7.22 -8.41
CA PHE A 108 3.11 -8.23 -8.21
C PHE A 108 2.47 -8.67 -9.53
N ASN A 109 2.15 -7.72 -10.41
CA ASN A 109 1.52 -7.99 -11.71
C ASN A 109 2.41 -8.75 -12.70
N GLN A 110 3.74 -8.82 -12.49
CA GLN A 110 4.60 -9.72 -13.29
C GLN A 110 4.27 -11.19 -13.01
N THR A 111 3.91 -11.52 -11.77
CA THR A 111 3.46 -12.86 -11.34
C THR A 111 1.94 -13.02 -11.49
N TYR A 112 1.16 -11.95 -11.38
CA TYR A 112 -0.32 -11.97 -11.43
C TYR A 112 -0.89 -11.03 -12.50
N PRO A 113 -0.63 -11.28 -13.80
CA PRO A 113 -0.91 -10.33 -14.89
C PRO A 113 -2.40 -10.06 -15.18
N LYS A 114 -3.32 -10.79 -14.53
CA LYS A 114 -4.78 -10.59 -14.64
C LYS A 114 -5.39 -9.99 -13.37
N VAL A 115 -4.58 -9.60 -12.38
CA VAL A 115 -5.03 -8.85 -11.21
C VAL A 115 -4.81 -7.36 -11.45
N ASP A 116 -5.85 -6.57 -11.18
CA ASP A 116 -5.83 -5.13 -11.24
C ASP A 116 -5.65 -4.57 -9.83
N VAL A 117 -4.48 -3.99 -9.53
CA VAL A 117 -4.18 -3.46 -8.19
C VAL A 117 -4.48 -1.97 -8.16
N GLN A 118 -5.55 -1.60 -7.46
CA GLN A 118 -6.05 -0.24 -7.36
C GLN A 118 -5.57 0.40 -6.04
N VAL A 119 -4.66 1.37 -6.15
CA VAL A 119 -4.15 2.11 -4.98
C VAL A 119 -4.97 3.39 -4.79
N LEU A 120 -5.57 3.56 -3.62
CA LEU A 120 -6.21 4.79 -3.18
C LEU A 120 -5.40 5.41 -2.04
N SER A 121 -4.94 6.65 -2.22
CA SER A 121 -4.41 7.46 -1.13
C SER A 121 -5.25 8.72 -0.91
N ALA A 122 -5.27 9.18 0.34
CA ALA A 122 -5.69 10.51 0.77
C ALA A 122 -5.04 10.77 2.14
N THR A 123 -5.33 11.88 2.80
CA THR A 123 -4.76 12.11 4.14
C THR A 123 -5.27 11.08 5.15
N LEU A 124 -4.46 10.74 6.16
CA LEU A 124 -4.80 9.75 7.18
C LEU A 124 -6.21 9.93 7.76
N ARG A 125 -6.60 11.17 8.07
CA ARG A 125 -7.92 11.48 8.62
C ARG A 125 -9.07 11.20 7.64
N GLU A 126 -8.90 11.51 6.36
CA GLU A 126 -9.90 11.22 5.33
C GLU A 126 -10.03 9.71 5.10
N MET A 127 -8.90 9.00 5.09
CA MET A 127 -8.86 7.55 4.90
C MET A 127 -9.43 6.79 6.09
N GLU A 128 -9.19 7.22 7.33
CA GLU A 128 -9.83 6.66 8.53
C GLU A 128 -11.36 6.83 8.51
N GLN A 129 -11.85 8.00 8.10
CA GLN A 129 -13.29 8.27 7.95
C GLN A 129 -13.91 7.40 6.85
N LYS A 130 -13.23 7.31 5.70
CA LYS A 130 -13.67 6.48 4.57
C LYS A 130 -13.68 5.00 4.92
N LEU A 131 -12.64 4.50 5.58
CA LEU A 131 -12.53 3.13 6.05
C LEU A 131 -13.64 2.80 7.05
N SER A 132 -13.86 3.66 8.06
CA SER A 132 -14.91 3.45 9.06
C SER A 132 -16.30 3.32 8.43
N THR A 133 -16.56 4.07 7.36
CA THR A 133 -17.82 3.99 6.60
C THR A 133 -17.86 2.72 5.75
N ALA A 134 -16.85 2.52 4.89
CA ALA A 134 -16.83 1.47 3.88
C ALA A 134 -16.74 0.05 4.48
N VAL A 135 -15.95 -0.15 5.53
CA VAL A 135 -15.83 -1.45 6.18
C VAL A 135 -17.15 -1.86 6.86
N SER A 136 -17.89 -0.91 7.43
CA SER A 136 -19.21 -1.19 8.04
C SER A 136 -20.27 -1.66 7.03
N THR A 137 -20.14 -1.28 5.76
CA THR A 137 -21.02 -1.71 4.65
C THR A 137 -20.46 -2.88 3.84
N GLY A 138 -19.31 -3.45 4.24
CA GLY A 138 -18.64 -4.52 3.50
C GLY A 138 -17.98 -4.08 2.19
N GLN A 139 -17.74 -2.78 2.02
CA GLN A 139 -17.10 -2.15 0.86
C GLN A 139 -15.67 -1.63 1.17
N GLY A 140 -15.07 -2.10 2.27
CA GLY A 140 -13.69 -1.80 2.62
C GLY A 140 -12.67 -2.40 1.63
N PRO A 141 -11.41 -1.96 1.69
CA PRO A 141 -10.33 -2.50 0.86
C PRO A 141 -9.93 -3.91 1.29
N GLU A 142 -9.29 -4.66 0.38
CA GLU A 142 -8.63 -5.92 0.72
C GLU A 142 -7.33 -5.72 1.52
N VAL A 143 -6.65 -4.57 1.35
CA VAL A 143 -5.45 -4.19 2.10
C VAL A 143 -5.56 -2.74 2.56
N TYR A 144 -5.34 -2.48 3.85
CA TYR A 144 -5.26 -1.12 4.39
C TYR A 144 -4.01 -0.92 5.24
N ASP A 145 -3.34 0.21 5.01
CA ASP A 145 -2.22 0.72 5.78
C ASP A 145 -2.72 1.36 7.08
N ILE A 146 -2.48 0.72 8.23
CA ILE A 146 -3.14 1.07 9.50
C ILE A 146 -2.24 0.91 10.72
N GLY A 147 -2.23 1.94 11.57
CA GLY A 147 -1.64 1.85 12.91
C GLY A 147 -2.48 0.95 13.83
N PRO A 148 -1.86 0.15 14.72
CA PRO A 148 -2.60 -0.81 15.53
C PRO A 148 -3.55 -0.15 16.55
N ASN A 149 -3.27 1.09 16.97
CA ASN A 149 -4.21 1.91 17.74
C ASN A 149 -5.56 2.11 17.03
N ILE A 150 -5.60 2.08 15.70
CA ILE A 150 -6.82 2.22 14.90
C ILE A 150 -7.38 0.85 14.49
N ILE A 151 -6.55 -0.18 14.29
CA ILE A 151 -7.03 -1.50 13.84
C ILE A 151 -7.87 -2.24 14.90
N VAL A 152 -7.56 -2.08 16.19
CA VAL A 152 -8.20 -2.83 17.29
C VAL A 152 -9.73 -2.70 17.26
N LYS A 153 -10.28 -1.49 17.02
CA LYS A 153 -11.74 -1.30 16.92
C LYS A 153 -12.39 -2.09 15.78
N PHE A 154 -11.67 -2.35 14.70
CA PHE A 154 -12.13 -3.18 13.59
C PHE A 154 -11.99 -4.67 13.91
N ILE A 155 -10.95 -5.07 14.65
CA ILE A 155 -10.81 -6.45 15.13
C ILE A 155 -11.95 -6.80 16.11
N ASP A 156 -12.20 -5.95 17.11
CA ASP A 156 -13.27 -6.13 18.09
C ASP A 156 -14.67 -6.11 17.43
N GLY A 157 -14.83 -5.34 16.35
CA GLY A 157 -16.04 -5.33 15.52
C GLY A 157 -16.21 -6.55 14.60
N ASN A 158 -15.25 -7.48 14.57
CA ASN A 158 -15.17 -8.59 13.60
C ASN A 158 -15.21 -8.12 12.13
N LEU A 159 -14.49 -7.02 11.88
CA LEU A 159 -14.36 -6.31 10.61
C LEU A 159 -12.96 -6.41 9.98
N ALA A 160 -11.98 -6.92 10.72
CA ALA A 160 -10.64 -7.25 10.24
C ALA A 160 -10.35 -8.75 10.53
N ASP A 161 -9.92 -9.48 9.51
CA ASP A 161 -9.52 -10.88 9.63
C ASP A 161 -8.04 -10.97 10.08
N PRO A 162 -7.65 -11.99 10.88
CA PRO A 162 -6.25 -12.27 11.15
C PRO A 162 -5.53 -12.71 9.86
N LEU A 163 -4.19 -12.61 9.85
CA LEU A 163 -3.40 -13.04 8.70
C LEU A 163 -3.64 -14.53 8.37
N PRO A 164 -3.68 -14.90 7.08
CA PRO A 164 -3.65 -16.29 6.64
C PRO A 164 -2.44 -17.03 7.23
N SER A 165 -2.59 -18.32 7.54
CA SER A 165 -1.59 -19.10 8.29
C SER A 165 -0.22 -19.20 7.61
N ASP A 166 -0.19 -19.21 6.28
CA ASP A 166 1.04 -19.18 5.47
C ASP A 166 1.75 -17.83 5.55
N VAL A 167 0.98 -16.73 5.63
CA VAL A 167 1.51 -15.38 5.83
C VAL A 167 1.98 -15.18 7.28
N ASP A 168 1.20 -15.60 8.29
CA ASP A 168 1.60 -15.57 9.70
C ASP A 168 2.89 -16.35 9.95
N GLN A 169 3.00 -17.58 9.42
CA GLN A 169 4.24 -18.36 9.48
C GLN A 169 5.42 -17.64 8.81
N SER A 170 5.18 -16.97 7.68
CA SER A 170 6.22 -16.21 6.97
C SER A 170 6.70 -14.99 7.77
N VAL A 171 5.79 -14.25 8.42
CA VAL A 171 6.15 -13.12 9.29
C VAL A 171 6.83 -13.61 10.58
N ARG A 172 6.43 -14.76 11.13
CA ARG A 172 7.04 -15.37 12.31
C ARG A 172 8.34 -16.15 12.04
N SER A 173 8.86 -16.14 10.81
CA SER A 173 10.05 -16.89 10.41
C SER A 173 11.39 -16.39 11.01
N GLY A 174 11.37 -15.37 11.85
CA GLY A 174 12.55 -14.75 12.46
C GLY A 174 13.06 -13.50 11.72
N ILE A 175 12.34 -13.03 10.70
CA ILE A 175 12.67 -11.79 9.95
C ILE A 175 12.45 -10.54 10.81
N TYR A 176 11.46 -10.56 11.70
CA TYR A 176 11.08 -9.42 12.53
C TYR A 176 11.39 -9.65 14.01
N SER A 177 11.63 -8.56 14.74
CA SER A 177 11.88 -8.59 16.19
C SER A 177 10.61 -8.98 16.96
N GLN A 178 10.78 -9.56 18.16
CA GLN A 178 9.64 -9.93 19.00
C GLN A 178 8.73 -8.73 19.32
N PHE A 179 9.32 -7.54 19.54
CA PHE A 179 8.58 -6.29 19.74
C PHE A 179 7.59 -6.00 18.59
N ILE A 180 8.02 -6.17 17.34
CA ILE A 180 7.16 -5.96 16.17
C ILE A 180 6.09 -7.05 16.05
N LEU A 181 6.41 -8.31 16.38
CA LEU A 181 5.44 -9.40 16.41
C LEU A 181 4.37 -9.18 17.49
N ASP A 182 4.75 -8.71 18.67
CA ASP A 182 3.84 -8.40 19.77
C ASP A 182 2.95 -7.21 19.41
N TYR A 183 3.52 -6.15 18.82
CA TYR A 183 2.80 -4.94 18.37
C TYR A 183 1.70 -5.22 17.32
N LEU A 184 1.84 -6.30 16.55
CA LEU A 184 0.88 -6.74 15.52
C LEU A 184 0.01 -7.93 15.96
N THR A 185 0.23 -8.46 17.17
CA THR A 185 -0.52 -9.60 17.70
C THR A 185 -1.63 -9.13 18.64
N TYR A 186 -2.88 -9.49 18.32
CA TYR A 186 -4.05 -9.23 19.17
C TYR A 186 -4.74 -10.56 19.50
N ASN A 187 -5.02 -10.80 20.78
CA ASN A 187 -5.61 -12.06 21.28
C ASN A 187 -4.93 -13.34 20.73
N GLY A 188 -3.58 -13.31 20.64
CA GLY A 188 -2.76 -14.42 20.16
C GLY A 188 -2.75 -14.64 18.65
N LYS A 189 -3.36 -13.75 17.85
CA LYS A 189 -3.38 -13.79 16.38
C LYS A 189 -2.70 -12.57 15.78
N LEU A 190 -1.98 -12.76 14.69
CA LEU A 190 -1.30 -11.68 13.97
C LEU A 190 -2.28 -11.03 12.98
N TYR A 191 -2.34 -9.69 12.95
CA TYR A 191 -3.31 -8.94 12.13
C TYR A 191 -2.68 -8.04 11.06
N GLY A 192 -1.35 -8.01 10.94
CA GLY A 192 -0.66 -7.16 9.97
C GLY A 192 0.73 -7.67 9.60
N ILE A 193 1.24 -7.15 8.49
CA ILE A 193 2.63 -7.32 8.06
C ILE A 193 3.34 -5.98 8.35
N PRO A 194 4.53 -5.95 8.98
CA PRO A 194 5.26 -4.71 9.21
C PRO A 194 5.68 -4.06 7.89
N LEU A 195 5.16 -2.87 7.60
CA LEU A 195 5.56 -2.08 6.43
C LEU A 195 6.81 -1.25 6.69
N LEU A 196 6.86 -0.60 7.86
CA LEU A 196 7.97 0.25 8.32
C LEU A 196 8.33 -0.16 9.75
N ASP A 197 9.63 -0.28 10.06
CA ASP A 197 10.14 -0.38 11.44
C ASP A 197 10.12 1.01 12.09
N GLY A 198 8.92 1.55 12.28
CA GLY A 198 8.66 2.84 12.91
C GLY A 198 8.41 2.69 14.41
N GLY A 199 8.93 3.62 15.21
CA GLY A 199 8.70 3.64 16.67
C GLY A 199 9.95 3.46 17.54
N ARG A 200 11.10 4.03 17.14
CA ARG A 200 12.15 4.38 18.11
C ARG A 200 11.96 5.83 18.52
N ASP A 201 11.23 6.03 19.61
CA ASP A 201 11.14 7.34 20.24
C ASP A 201 12.54 7.81 20.65
N GLY A 202 12.86 9.06 20.32
CA GLY A 202 14.17 9.66 20.57
C GLY A 202 14.01 11.07 21.14
N LEU A 203 14.86 11.42 22.09
CA LEU A 203 14.93 12.80 22.58
C LEU A 203 15.67 13.68 21.58
N TYR A 204 14.92 14.46 20.81
CA TYR A 204 15.45 15.54 19.98
C TYR A 204 15.56 16.82 20.81
N TYR A 205 16.74 17.42 20.87
CA TYR A 205 17.01 18.65 21.61
C TYR A 205 17.87 19.62 20.80
N ASN A 206 17.69 20.92 21.05
CA ASN A 206 18.41 21.96 20.32
C ASN A 206 19.75 22.28 21.01
N LYS A 207 20.86 21.84 20.41
CA LYS A 207 22.22 22.09 20.88
C LYS A 207 22.61 23.56 20.99
N ALA A 208 21.99 24.47 20.23
CA ALA A 208 22.22 25.91 20.38
C ALA A 208 21.56 26.43 21.67
N MET A 209 20.28 26.12 21.88
CA MET A 209 19.55 26.50 23.10
C MET A 209 20.19 25.93 24.38
N PHE A 210 20.81 24.75 24.31
CA PHE A 210 21.63 24.22 25.41
C PHE A 210 22.81 25.16 25.73
N ARG A 211 23.61 25.55 24.74
CA ARG A 211 24.72 26.49 24.93
C ARG A 211 24.27 27.85 25.45
N ASP A 212 23.18 28.39 24.89
CA ASP A 212 22.63 29.68 25.29
C ASP A 212 22.14 29.67 26.76
N ALA A 213 21.66 28.53 27.24
CA ALA A 213 21.30 28.28 28.64
C ALA A 213 22.48 27.89 29.55
N GLY A 214 23.71 27.84 29.03
CA GLY A 214 24.91 27.43 29.78
C GLY A 214 25.04 25.91 30.02
N LEU A 215 24.27 25.10 29.29
CA LEU A 215 24.30 23.64 29.35
C LEU A 215 25.29 23.06 28.33
N ASP A 216 25.80 21.86 28.62
CA ASP A 216 26.67 21.11 27.71
C ASP A 216 25.84 20.44 26.59
N PRO A 217 25.99 20.86 25.32
CA PRO A 217 25.20 20.34 24.20
C PRO A 217 25.57 18.90 23.81
N GLU A 218 26.58 18.28 24.41
CA GLU A 218 26.91 16.86 24.22
C GLU A 218 26.47 15.98 25.42
N LYS A 219 25.83 16.57 26.44
CA LYS A 219 25.25 15.85 27.59
C LYS A 219 23.73 16.08 27.69
N PRO A 220 22.91 15.34 26.91
CA PRO A 220 21.46 15.39 27.07
C PRO A 220 21.01 14.83 28.43
N PRO A 221 19.80 15.20 28.90
CA PRO A 221 19.16 14.55 30.06
C PRO A 221 19.06 13.03 29.90
N THR A 222 19.19 12.31 31.02
CA THR A 222 19.14 10.84 31.08
C THR A 222 18.09 10.31 32.07
N THR A 223 17.37 11.21 32.74
CA THR A 223 16.34 10.97 33.77
C THR A 223 15.32 12.10 33.73
#